data_AF-A0A814P9L8-F1
#
_entry.id   AF-A0A814P9L8-F1
#
_cell.length_a   1.000
_cell.length_b   1.000
_cell.length_c   1.000
_cell.angle_alpha   90.00
_cell.angle_beta   90.00
_cell.angle_gamma   90.00
#
_symmetry.space_group_name_H-M   'P 1'
#
loop_
_entity.id
_entity.type
_entity.pdbx_description
1 polymer ?
#
loop_
_entity_poly.entity_id
_entity_poly.type
_entity_poly.pdbx_seq_one_letter_code
_entity_poly.pdbx_strand_id
1 'polypeptide(L)'
;MVYLASLIFVLIVNGIGIYGSNCPDQQLIEKSLEKVHIPGAAIIVINATHTLYEKAFGYQSLLPKQPIDIDKSIFALASISKTFIAAAVMQLVEQERIDLDTDVNQYLSEPNQRIFHPDYPLHSITLRKLLSHSASIAVSTQVQYTYFQPGDTAFTESLAEMCFKYVNPNTSFWLPIPPGRVTFYSNEGSTLAALVVERVAQMPYMQYIKENILKPLGVDINKVGARIADFLNNTDDFVKHYAYAFNSSDVEGWNQAIPSLNLTQRPVKS
;
A
#
# COMPACT_ATOMS: atom_id res chain seq x y z
N MET A 1 10.56 -26.80 13.95
CA MET A 1 11.83 -26.46 13.26
C MET A 1 11.43 -25.94 11.88
N VAL A 2 11.24 -24.63 11.74
CA VAL A 2 10.73 -24.00 10.50
C VAL A 2 11.90 -23.28 9.85
N TYR A 3 12.29 -23.73 8.67
CA TYR A 3 13.31 -23.08 7.87
C TYR A 3 12.72 -21.83 7.22
N LEU A 4 13.15 -20.65 7.70
CA LEU A 4 13.01 -19.39 6.97
C LEU A 4 14.16 -19.33 5.95
N ALA A 5 13.85 -19.47 4.67
CA ALA A 5 14.81 -19.17 3.60
C ALA A 5 14.70 -17.67 3.29
N SER A 6 15.61 -16.88 3.84
CA SER A 6 15.80 -15.48 3.47
C SER A 6 16.55 -15.42 2.13
N LEU A 7 15.85 -15.05 1.06
CA LEU A 7 16.47 -14.72 -0.23
C LEU A 7 16.99 -13.27 -0.17
N ILE A 8 18.29 -13.10 0.07
CA ILE A 8 18.99 -11.84 -0.13
C ILE A 8 19.57 -11.89 -1.56
N PHE A 9 19.07 -11.02 -2.44
CA PHE A 9 19.65 -10.82 -3.76
C PHE A 9 20.71 -9.71 -3.65
N VAL A 10 21.99 -10.07 -3.58
CA VAL A 10 23.09 -9.11 -3.74
C VAL A 10 23.49 -9.10 -5.21
N LEU A 11 23.19 -8.02 -5.91
CA LEU A 11 23.59 -7.83 -7.30
C LEU A 11 24.91 -7.05 -7.33
N ILE A 12 26.02 -7.79 -7.42
CA ILE A 12 27.35 -7.20 -7.67
C ILE A 12 27.42 -6.91 -9.17
N VAL A 13 27.26 -5.64 -9.55
CA VAL A 13 27.47 -5.21 -10.93
C VAL A 13 28.97 -5.01 -11.14
N ASN A 14 29.66 -6.07 -11.56
CA ASN A 14 30.97 -5.93 -12.17
C ASN A 14 30.79 -5.39 -13.59
N GLY A 15 31.42 -4.24 -13.86
CA GLY A 15 31.40 -3.57 -15.14
C GLY A 15 31.96 -4.47 -16.24
N ILE A 16 31.06 -5.03 -17.04
CA ILE A 16 31.36 -5.55 -18.37
C ILE A 16 30.29 -4.93 -19.26
N GLY A 17 30.71 -4.11 -20.23
CA GLY A 17 29.82 -3.60 -21.26
C GLY A 17 29.25 -4.79 -22.03
N ILE A 18 27.94 -5.01 -21.88
CA ILE A 18 27.20 -5.99 -22.67
C ILE A 18 26.25 -5.19 -23.57
N TYR A 19 26.69 -4.95 -24.80
CA TYR A 19 25.82 -4.62 -25.92
C TYR A 19 25.12 -5.92 -26.37
N GLY A 20 24.14 -6.34 -25.57
CA GLY A 20 23.18 -7.39 -25.87
C GLY A 20 21.89 -6.97 -25.19
N SER A 21 20.77 -7.04 -25.89
CA SER A 21 19.46 -6.55 -25.44
C SER A 21 19.10 -7.12 -24.06
N ASN A 22 19.38 -6.36 -22.99
CA ASN A 22 19.03 -6.65 -21.59
C ASN A 22 17.52 -6.54 -21.32
N CYS A 23 16.70 -6.67 -22.37
CA CYS A 23 15.25 -6.72 -22.25
C CYS A 23 14.86 -8.10 -21.71
N PRO A 24 13.98 -8.16 -20.70
CA PRO A 24 13.41 -9.42 -20.25
C PRO A 24 12.85 -10.26 -21.42
N ASP A 25 13.08 -11.57 -21.41
CA ASP A 25 12.50 -12.48 -22.39
C ASP A 25 10.97 -12.50 -22.25
N GLN A 26 10.30 -11.99 -23.28
CA GLN A 26 8.85 -11.83 -23.29
C GLN A 26 8.11 -13.17 -23.25
N GLN A 27 8.61 -14.19 -23.96
CA GLN A 27 7.99 -15.51 -23.94
C GLN A 27 8.14 -16.16 -22.57
N LEU A 28 9.29 -15.97 -21.93
CA LEU A 28 9.49 -16.43 -20.56
C LEU A 28 8.55 -15.73 -19.58
N ILE A 29 8.33 -14.42 -19.72
CA ILE A 29 7.38 -13.66 -18.90
C ILE A 29 5.96 -14.18 -19.11
N GLU A 30 5.48 -14.25 -20.36
CA GLU A 30 4.14 -14.72 -20.70
C GLU A 30 3.89 -16.12 -20.13
N LYS A 31 4.83 -17.05 -20.36
CA LYS A 31 4.77 -18.41 -19.81
C LYS A 31 4.75 -18.43 -18.28
N SER A 32 5.48 -17.52 -17.64
CA SER A 32 5.50 -17.40 -16.17
C SER A 32 4.18 -16.89 -15.63
N LEU A 33 3.63 -15.82 -16.21
CA LEU A 33 2.32 -15.26 -15.85
C LEU A 33 1.22 -16.31 -16.03
N GLU A 34 1.23 -17.05 -17.14
CA GLU A 34 0.29 -18.13 -17.39
C GLU A 34 0.36 -19.23 -16.34
N LYS A 35 1.59 -19.66 -15.98
CA LYS A 35 1.87 -20.73 -15.01
C LYS A 35 1.35 -20.41 -13.61
N VAL A 36 1.47 -19.15 -13.16
CA VAL A 36 0.99 -18.71 -11.84
C VAL A 36 -0.39 -18.04 -11.88
N HIS A 37 -1.06 -18.14 -13.03
CA HIS A 37 -2.40 -17.63 -13.26
C HIS A 37 -2.59 -16.11 -13.09
N ILE A 38 -1.56 -15.31 -13.32
CA ILE A 38 -1.67 -13.84 -13.34
C ILE A 38 -2.33 -13.40 -14.67
N PRO A 39 -3.51 -12.74 -14.64
CA PRO A 39 -4.23 -12.33 -15.86
C PRO A 39 -3.53 -11.26 -16.70
N GLY A 40 -2.75 -10.39 -16.06
CA GLY A 40 -1.91 -9.42 -16.75
C GLY A 40 -0.94 -8.72 -15.81
N ALA A 41 0.08 -8.07 -16.39
CA ALA A 41 1.07 -7.29 -15.67
C ALA A 41 1.61 -6.15 -16.55
N ALA A 42 2.03 -5.06 -15.92
CA ALA A 42 2.91 -4.07 -16.53
C ALA A 42 4.31 -4.20 -15.92
N ILE A 43 5.35 -4.25 -16.74
CA ILE A 43 6.74 -4.39 -16.32
C ILE A 43 7.54 -3.22 -16.86
N ILE A 44 8.14 -2.47 -15.94
CA ILE A 44 8.99 -1.32 -16.23
C ILE A 44 10.35 -1.57 -15.58
N VAL A 45 11.42 -1.42 -16.35
CA VAL A 45 12.81 -1.45 -15.88
C VAL A 45 13.43 -0.11 -16.19
N ILE A 46 13.96 0.56 -15.17
CA ILE A 46 14.57 1.88 -15.29
C ILE A 46 16.02 1.85 -14.80
N ASN A 47 16.85 2.73 -15.31
CA ASN A 47 18.12 3.12 -14.69
C ASN A 47 18.07 4.58 -14.23
N ALA A 48 19.20 5.11 -13.77
CA ALA A 48 19.29 6.48 -13.26
C ALA A 48 18.91 7.59 -14.26
N THR A 49 18.85 7.30 -15.56
CA THR A 49 18.69 8.31 -16.61
C THR A 49 17.51 8.06 -17.55
N HIS A 50 17.09 6.81 -17.74
CA HIS A 50 16.00 6.48 -18.67
C HIS A 50 15.37 5.11 -18.38
N THR A 51 14.19 4.90 -18.96
CA THR A 51 13.51 3.60 -19.03
C THR A 51 14.25 2.68 -20.00
N LEU A 52 14.67 1.52 -19.50
CA LEU A 52 15.34 0.46 -20.26
C LEU A 52 14.36 -0.50 -20.93
N TYR A 53 13.22 -0.73 -20.29
CA TYR A 53 12.20 -1.65 -20.76
C TYR A 53 10.84 -1.24 -20.22
N GLU A 54 9.83 -1.28 -21.07
CA GLU A 54 8.46 -0.95 -20.71
C GLU A 54 7.52 -1.84 -21.53
N LYS A 55 6.76 -2.72 -20.88
CA LYS A 55 5.80 -3.56 -21.58
C LYS A 55 4.65 -4.02 -20.71
N ALA A 56 3.46 -4.03 -21.30
CA ALA A 56 2.25 -4.62 -20.75
C ALA A 56 2.04 -6.04 -21.31
N PHE A 57 1.49 -6.92 -20.48
CA PHE A 57 1.16 -8.30 -20.78
C PHE A 57 -0.25 -8.63 -20.30
N GLY A 58 -0.99 -9.42 -21.07
CA GLY A 58 -2.31 -9.89 -20.67
C GLY A 58 -3.36 -8.78 -20.59
N TYR A 59 -4.25 -8.87 -19.61
CA TYR A 59 -5.51 -8.14 -19.61
C TYR A 59 -5.79 -7.46 -18.27
N GLN A 60 -6.22 -6.19 -18.29
CA GLN A 60 -6.71 -5.51 -17.09
C GLN A 60 -8.08 -6.03 -16.65
N SER A 61 -8.91 -6.48 -17.59
CA SER A 61 -10.20 -7.14 -17.36
C SER A 61 -10.33 -8.41 -18.18
N LEU A 62 -10.90 -9.47 -17.61
CA LEU A 62 -11.19 -10.70 -18.33
C LEU A 62 -12.60 -10.72 -18.96
N LEU A 63 -13.51 -9.85 -18.50
CA LEU A 63 -14.91 -9.80 -18.90
C LEU A 63 -15.43 -8.34 -18.91
N PRO A 64 -15.51 -7.68 -20.08
CA PRO A 64 -14.96 -8.11 -21.36
C PRO A 64 -13.42 -8.16 -21.32
N LYS A 65 -12.80 -8.93 -22.20
CA LYS A 65 -11.33 -8.95 -22.32
C LYS A 65 -10.84 -7.57 -22.73
N GLN A 66 -10.09 -6.92 -21.86
CA GLN A 66 -9.47 -5.61 -22.12
C GLN A 66 -7.96 -5.73 -21.84
N PRO A 67 -7.09 -5.47 -22.82
CA PRO A 67 -5.64 -5.51 -22.61
C PRO A 67 -5.21 -4.46 -21.59
N ILE A 68 -4.07 -4.67 -20.93
CA ILE A 68 -3.43 -3.63 -20.13
C ILE A 68 -2.89 -2.55 -21.06
N ASP A 69 -3.21 -1.29 -20.76
CA ASP A 69 -2.68 -0.09 -21.40
C ASP A 69 -1.67 0.55 -20.43
N ILE A 70 -0.41 0.62 -20.81
CA ILE A 70 0.67 1.00 -19.89
C ILE A 70 0.57 2.46 -19.41
N ASP A 71 -0.10 3.32 -20.19
CA ASP A 71 -0.27 4.75 -19.90
C ASP A 71 -1.57 5.07 -19.15
N LYS A 72 -2.48 4.10 -19.04
CA LYS A 72 -3.83 4.30 -18.49
C LYS A 72 -4.20 3.34 -17.38
N SER A 73 -3.80 2.06 -17.48
CA SER A 73 -4.19 1.05 -16.51
C SER A 73 -3.74 1.42 -15.09
N ILE A 74 -4.70 1.47 -14.17
CA ILE A 74 -4.50 1.85 -12.77
C ILE A 74 -4.40 0.57 -11.93
N PHE A 75 -3.24 0.38 -11.31
CA PHE A 75 -2.97 -0.71 -10.38
C PHE A 75 -3.11 -0.23 -8.93
N ALA A 76 -3.73 -1.03 -8.07
CA ALA A 76 -3.71 -0.76 -6.64
C ALA A 76 -2.31 -0.99 -6.07
N LEU A 77 -1.67 0.04 -5.51
CA LEU A 77 -0.27 -0.04 -5.05
C LEU A 77 -0.06 -0.88 -3.78
N ALA A 78 -1.11 -1.04 -2.97
CA ALA A 78 -1.08 -1.78 -1.73
C ALA A 78 0.08 -1.38 -0.81
N SER A 79 0.93 -2.34 -0.42
CA SER A 79 2.03 -2.08 0.53
C SER A 79 3.15 -1.22 -0.04
N ILE A 80 3.22 -1.03 -1.37
CA ILE A 80 4.11 -0.04 -1.99
C ILE A 80 3.76 1.36 -1.49
N SER A 81 2.48 1.64 -1.18
CA SER A 81 2.02 2.93 -0.64
C SER A 81 2.75 3.37 0.64
N LYS A 82 3.32 2.44 1.42
CA LYS A 82 4.10 2.77 2.63
C LYS A 82 5.38 3.54 2.33
N THR A 83 5.94 3.37 1.13
CA THR A 83 7.11 4.15 0.70
C THR A 83 6.79 5.63 0.58
N PHE A 84 5.57 5.98 0.12
CA PHE A 84 5.08 7.36 0.07
C PHE A 84 4.82 7.93 1.47
N ILE A 85 4.29 7.12 2.39
CA ILE A 85 4.14 7.52 3.80
C ILE A 85 5.50 7.85 4.40
N ALA A 86 6.49 6.97 4.23
CA ALA A 86 7.84 7.17 4.73
C ALA A 86 8.48 8.43 4.11
N ALA A 87 8.34 8.63 2.80
CA ALA A 87 8.85 9.82 2.12
C ALA A 87 8.20 11.11 2.66
N ALA A 88 6.87 11.12 2.87
CA ALA A 88 6.17 12.27 3.43
C ALA A 88 6.61 12.58 4.88
N VAL A 89 6.79 11.55 5.71
CA VAL A 89 7.34 11.73 7.06
C VAL A 89 8.74 12.33 6.98
N MET A 90 9.62 11.80 6.11
CA MET A 90 10.99 12.29 5.99
C MET A 90 11.06 13.71 5.42
N GLN A 91 10.17 14.10 4.49
CA GLN A 91 10.06 15.50 4.04
C GLN A 91 9.71 16.45 5.20
N LEU A 92 8.81 16.04 6.10
CA LEU A 92 8.47 16.83 7.28
C LEU A 92 9.59 16.83 8.36
N VAL A 93 10.40 15.78 8.41
CA VAL A 93 11.64 15.73 9.23
C VAL A 93 12.68 16.71 8.70
N GLU A 94 12.93 16.73 7.39
CA GLU A 94 13.84 17.70 6.76
C GLU A 94 13.39 19.16 6.96
N GLN A 95 12.09 19.38 7.12
CA GLN A 95 11.50 20.69 7.45
C GLN A 95 11.53 21.02 8.96
N GLU A 96 12.11 20.17 9.80
CA GLU A 96 12.13 20.30 11.27
C GLU A 96 10.73 20.36 11.91
N ARG A 97 9.70 19.90 11.20
CA ARG A 97 8.31 19.85 11.69
C ARG A 97 7.99 18.55 12.42
N ILE A 98 8.78 17.52 12.17
CA ILE A 98 8.69 16.20 12.78
C ILE A 98 10.07 15.80 13.31
N ASP A 99 10.10 15.34 14.56
CA ASP A 99 11.12 14.47 15.10
C ASP A 99 10.61 13.01 15.12
N LEU A 100 11.41 12.09 14.60
CA LEU A 100 11.11 10.65 14.51
C LEU A 100 10.99 9.96 15.88
N ASP A 101 11.62 10.51 16.92
CA ASP A 101 11.68 9.93 18.26
C ASP A 101 10.68 10.57 19.23
N THR A 102 9.99 11.62 18.80
CA THR A 102 8.88 12.21 19.55
C THR A 102 7.68 11.27 19.57
N ASP A 103 7.00 11.24 20.72
CA ASP A 103 5.76 10.50 20.91
C ASP A 103 4.68 11.04 19.96
N VAL A 104 4.05 10.15 19.20
CA VAL A 104 3.05 10.52 18.18
C VAL A 104 1.87 11.31 18.76
N ASN A 105 1.56 11.13 20.05
CA ASN A 105 0.51 11.89 20.71
C ASN A 105 0.77 13.40 20.73
N GLN A 106 2.03 13.84 20.63
CA GLN A 106 2.36 15.27 20.53
C GLN A 106 1.92 15.89 19.20
N TYR A 107 1.79 15.09 18.14
CA TYR A 107 1.34 15.56 16.82
C TYR A 107 -0.17 15.45 16.61
N LEU A 108 -0.80 14.45 17.24
CA LEU A 108 -2.23 14.18 17.08
C LEU A 108 -3.08 15.23 17.83
N SER A 109 -2.69 15.58 19.05
CA SER A 109 -3.34 16.61 19.89
C SER A 109 -4.80 16.33 20.32
N GLU A 110 -5.39 15.16 20.02
CA GLU A 110 -6.73 14.80 20.54
C GLU A 110 -6.68 14.18 21.95
N PRO A 111 -7.28 14.82 22.97
CA PRO A 111 -7.20 14.34 24.34
C PRO A 111 -7.88 12.99 24.59
N ASN A 112 -8.90 12.64 23.79
CA ASN A 112 -9.68 11.40 23.94
C ASN A 112 -9.24 10.27 22.99
N GLN A 113 -8.16 10.45 22.22
CA GLN A 113 -7.72 9.47 21.21
C GLN A 113 -6.22 9.17 21.34
N ARG A 114 -5.71 9.19 22.57
CA ARG A 114 -4.30 8.89 22.84
C ARG A 114 -3.96 7.46 22.44
N ILE A 115 -2.84 7.31 21.75
CA ILE A 115 -2.28 6.03 21.34
C ILE A 115 -1.21 5.61 22.33
N PHE A 116 -1.43 4.48 23.00
CA PHE A 116 -0.45 3.86 23.88
C PHE A 116 -0.67 2.36 23.95
N HIS A 117 0.39 1.62 24.26
CA HIS A 117 0.29 0.19 24.51
C HIS A 117 -0.32 -0.05 25.90
N PRO A 118 -1.40 -0.84 26.05
CA PRO A 118 -2.08 -1.05 27.34
C PRO A 118 -1.16 -1.68 28.40
N ASP A 119 -0.37 -2.70 28.03
CA ASP A 119 0.58 -3.35 28.95
C ASP A 119 1.90 -2.58 29.17
N TYR A 120 2.21 -1.61 28.30
CA TYR A 120 3.47 -0.85 28.34
C TYR A 120 3.23 0.65 28.14
N PRO A 121 2.40 1.31 28.99
CA PRO A 121 1.91 2.67 28.73
C PRO A 121 2.99 3.75 28.81
N LEU A 122 4.13 3.46 29.45
CA LEU A 122 5.28 4.37 29.53
C LEU A 122 6.21 4.28 28.30
N HIS A 123 5.99 3.32 27.41
CA HIS A 123 6.76 3.19 26.18
C HIS A 123 6.08 3.98 25.07
N SER A 124 6.62 5.17 24.77
CA SER A 124 6.12 6.01 23.69
C SER A 124 6.06 5.29 22.35
N ILE A 125 4.99 5.53 21.61
CA ILE A 125 4.87 5.18 20.19
C ILE A 125 5.43 6.35 19.40
N THR A 126 6.40 6.09 18.52
CA THR A 126 7.11 7.13 17.75
C THR A 126 7.05 6.83 16.27
N LEU A 127 7.23 7.83 15.41
CA LEU A 127 7.26 7.62 13.96
C LEU A 127 8.39 6.67 13.54
N ARG A 128 9.55 6.71 14.20
CA ARG A 128 10.62 5.72 14.00
C ARG A 128 10.08 4.29 14.14
N LYS A 129 9.36 4.02 15.23
CA LYS A 129 8.79 2.69 15.52
C LYS A 129 7.65 2.32 14.57
N LEU A 130 6.85 3.29 14.12
CA LEU A 130 5.79 3.03 13.15
C LEU A 130 6.37 2.66 11.77
N LEU A 131 7.32 3.45 11.27
CA LEU A 131 7.96 3.22 9.97
C LEU A 131 8.84 1.97 9.95
N SER A 132 9.46 1.61 11.09
CA SER A 132 10.22 0.37 11.23
C SER A 132 9.37 -0.83 11.66
N HIS A 133 8.04 -0.70 11.69
CA HIS A 133 7.13 -1.77 12.12
C HIS A 133 7.46 -2.36 13.50
N SER A 134 7.98 -1.55 14.43
CA SER A 134 8.37 -1.98 15.78
C SER A 134 7.55 -1.32 16.88
N ALA A 135 6.36 -0.80 16.57
CA ALA A 135 5.46 -0.19 17.55
C ALA A 135 4.65 -1.20 18.39
N SER A 136 4.81 -2.51 18.13
CA SER A 136 4.00 -3.59 18.72
C SER A 136 2.50 -3.53 18.38
N ILE A 137 2.11 -2.76 17.37
CA ILE A 137 0.76 -2.73 16.80
C ILE A 137 0.75 -3.76 15.66
N ALA A 138 0.10 -4.90 15.85
CA ALA A 138 0.03 -5.95 14.84
C ALA A 138 -1.24 -5.85 13.98
N VAL A 139 -1.17 -6.43 12.79
CA VAL A 139 -2.34 -6.49 11.91
C VAL A 139 -3.40 -7.42 12.50
N SER A 140 -4.64 -6.95 12.59
CA SER A 140 -5.78 -7.81 12.94
C SER A 140 -6.30 -8.52 11.69
N THR A 141 -6.18 -9.85 11.64
CA THR A 141 -6.74 -10.66 10.56
C THR A 141 -8.26 -10.55 10.50
N GLN A 142 -8.93 -10.45 11.65
CA GLN A 142 -10.37 -10.29 11.73
C GLN A 142 -10.84 -8.96 11.09
N VAL A 143 -10.09 -7.87 11.34
CA VAL A 143 -10.36 -6.58 10.71
C VAL A 143 -10.13 -6.64 9.20
N GLN A 144 -9.05 -7.31 8.76
CA GLN A 144 -8.78 -7.46 7.32
C GLN A 144 -9.93 -8.10 6.54
N TYR A 145 -10.62 -9.08 7.13
CA TYR A 145 -11.79 -9.73 6.50
C TYR A 145 -13.05 -8.84 6.47
N THR A 146 -13.07 -7.71 7.19
CA THR A 146 -14.21 -6.77 7.17
C THR A 146 -14.07 -5.70 6.11
N TYR A 147 -12.88 -5.49 5.55
CA TYR A 147 -12.67 -4.46 4.55
C TYR A 147 -13.36 -4.81 3.22
N PHE A 148 -13.95 -3.79 2.61
CA PHE A 148 -14.61 -3.84 1.29
C PHE A 148 -15.77 -4.84 1.21
N GLN A 149 -16.39 -5.14 2.35
CA GLN A 149 -17.61 -5.93 2.44
C GLN A 149 -18.86 -5.03 2.39
N PRO A 150 -20.05 -5.57 2.06
CA PRO A 150 -21.30 -4.80 2.11
C PRO A 150 -21.50 -4.14 3.47
N GLY A 151 -21.69 -2.81 3.47
CA GLY A 151 -21.84 -2.00 4.69
C GLY A 151 -20.52 -1.48 5.28
N ASP A 152 -19.37 -1.75 4.64
CA ASP A 152 -18.11 -1.12 5.03
C ASP A 152 -18.12 0.38 4.75
N THR A 153 -17.65 1.14 5.75
CA THR A 153 -17.57 2.59 5.76
C THR A 153 -16.18 3.10 5.35
N ALA A 154 -15.23 2.21 5.04
CA ALA A 154 -13.89 2.56 4.58
C ALA A 154 -13.86 3.49 3.35
N PHE A 155 -14.95 3.53 2.58
CA PHE A 155 -15.11 4.43 1.44
C PHE A 155 -15.44 5.88 1.83
N THR A 156 -16.11 6.08 2.97
CA THR A 156 -16.67 7.39 3.37
C THR A 156 -15.98 7.98 4.60
N GLU A 157 -15.38 7.15 5.46
CA GLU A 157 -14.67 7.59 6.66
C GLU A 157 -13.44 8.44 6.31
N SER A 158 -13.15 9.48 7.07
CA SER A 158 -11.87 10.20 7.04
C SER A 158 -10.70 9.30 7.46
N LEU A 159 -9.47 9.73 7.16
CA LEU A 159 -8.27 9.00 7.60
C LEU A 159 -8.23 8.88 9.13
N ALA A 160 -8.61 9.94 9.85
CA ALA A 160 -8.66 9.93 11.31
C ALA A 160 -9.69 8.93 11.85
N GLU A 161 -10.90 8.90 11.32
CA GLU A 161 -11.95 7.95 11.73
C GLU A 161 -11.50 6.51 11.51
N MET A 162 -11.00 6.20 10.31
CA MET A 162 -10.46 4.87 10.00
C MET A 162 -9.29 4.52 10.93
N CYS A 163 -8.36 5.45 11.14
CA CYS A 163 -7.21 5.23 12.00
C CYS A 163 -7.65 4.90 13.42
N PHE A 164 -8.46 5.74 14.07
CA PHE A 164 -8.81 5.54 15.47
C PHE A 164 -9.78 4.38 15.72
N LYS A 165 -10.55 3.96 14.70
CA LYS A 165 -11.35 2.74 14.73
C LYS A 165 -10.51 1.48 14.92
N TYR A 166 -9.35 1.42 14.26
CA TYR A 166 -8.47 0.24 14.27
C TYR A 166 -7.19 0.41 15.11
N VAL A 167 -6.83 1.66 15.43
CA VAL A 167 -5.64 2.05 16.18
C VAL A 167 -6.05 2.78 17.45
N ASN A 168 -6.27 2.02 18.52
CA ASN A 168 -6.48 2.56 19.87
C ASN A 168 -6.12 1.49 20.93
N PRO A 169 -5.93 1.90 22.20
CA PRO A 169 -5.51 0.99 23.27
C PRO A 169 -6.45 -0.20 23.52
N ASN A 170 -7.73 -0.09 23.14
CA ASN A 170 -8.78 -1.05 23.50
C ASN A 170 -9.11 -2.05 22.39
N THR A 171 -8.97 -1.67 21.11
CA THR A 171 -9.38 -2.53 19.98
C THR A 171 -8.21 -3.00 19.11
N SER A 172 -7.05 -2.35 19.18
CA SER A 172 -5.89 -2.81 18.40
C SER A 172 -5.34 -4.12 18.92
N PHE A 173 -4.79 -4.91 18.00
CA PHE A 173 -4.05 -6.10 18.36
C PHE A 173 -2.62 -5.72 18.77
N TRP A 174 -2.43 -5.44 20.07
CA TRP A 174 -1.14 -5.15 20.67
C TRP A 174 -0.37 -6.46 20.93
N LEU A 175 0.84 -6.59 20.38
CA LEU A 175 1.71 -7.70 20.73
C LEU A 175 2.14 -7.56 22.20
N PRO A 176 2.22 -8.64 22.99
CA PRO A 176 2.58 -8.57 24.41
C PRO A 176 4.10 -8.33 24.64
N ILE A 177 4.69 -7.42 23.86
CA ILE A 177 6.12 -7.10 23.82
C ILE A 177 6.28 -5.57 23.79
N PRO A 178 7.20 -4.98 24.56
CA PRO A 178 7.37 -3.53 24.58
C PRO A 178 7.67 -2.94 23.19
N PRO A 179 7.10 -1.76 22.84
CA PRO A 179 7.44 -1.05 21.61
C PRO A 179 8.94 -0.82 21.45
N GLY A 180 9.48 -1.18 20.29
CA GLY A 180 10.89 -1.07 19.90
C GLY A 180 11.71 -2.36 20.07
N ARG A 181 11.11 -3.46 20.54
CA ARG A 181 11.84 -4.72 20.79
C ARG A 181 11.78 -5.73 19.66
N VAL A 182 10.71 -5.70 18.87
CA VAL A 182 10.51 -6.62 17.73
C VAL A 182 10.02 -5.85 16.53
N THR A 183 10.31 -6.36 15.34
CA THR A 183 9.69 -5.90 14.09
C THR A 183 8.54 -6.84 13.75
N PHE A 184 7.34 -6.30 13.59
CA PHE A 184 6.16 -7.01 13.17
C PHE A 184 5.36 -6.14 12.20
N TYR A 185 5.20 -6.61 10.97
CA TYR A 185 4.53 -5.89 9.90
C TYR A 185 3.16 -5.37 10.34
N SER A 186 2.84 -4.11 9.99
CA SER A 186 1.68 -3.39 10.52
C SER A 186 1.11 -2.40 9.50
N ASN A 187 -0.13 -2.62 9.08
CA ASN A 187 -0.87 -1.67 8.26
C ASN A 187 -1.38 -0.52 9.12
N GLU A 188 -1.89 -0.85 10.29
CA GLU A 188 -2.41 0.02 11.34
C GLU A 188 -1.36 1.06 11.76
N GLY A 189 -0.13 0.61 12.03
CA GLY A 189 0.97 1.52 12.35
C GLY A 189 1.34 2.45 11.20
N SER A 190 1.19 1.99 9.95
CA SER A 190 1.43 2.83 8.77
C SER A 190 0.31 3.87 8.59
N THR A 191 -0.95 3.48 8.82
CA THR A 191 -2.10 4.40 8.80
C THR A 191 -1.92 5.49 9.85
N LEU A 192 -1.44 5.15 11.05
CA LEU A 192 -1.14 6.13 12.09
C LEU A 192 -0.03 7.09 11.66
N ALA A 193 1.02 6.61 11.00
CA ALA A 193 2.07 7.48 10.45
C ALA A 193 1.53 8.45 9.37
N ALA A 194 0.64 7.98 8.50
CA ALA A 194 -0.04 8.83 7.52
C ALA A 194 -0.92 9.90 8.18
N LEU A 195 -1.62 9.56 9.27
CA LEU A 195 -2.43 10.51 10.03
C LEU A 195 -1.55 11.59 10.67
N VAL A 196 -0.38 11.24 11.20
CA VAL A 196 0.57 12.23 11.73
C VAL A 196 1.02 13.20 10.64
N VAL A 197 1.31 12.71 9.42
CA VAL A 197 1.60 13.59 8.27
C VAL A 197 0.44 14.57 8.03
N GLU A 198 -0.81 14.09 7.97
CA GLU A 198 -2.00 14.93 7.78
C GLU A 198 -2.12 16.02 8.86
N ARG A 199 -1.89 15.68 10.13
CA ARG A 199 -2.00 16.62 11.24
C ARG A 199 -0.89 17.65 11.25
N VAL A 200 0.36 17.22 11.07
CA VAL A 200 1.49 18.13 11.04
C VAL A 200 1.40 19.03 9.81
N ALA A 201 1.07 18.48 8.64
CA ALA A 201 0.94 19.23 7.40
C ALA A 201 -0.26 20.18 7.36
N GLN A 202 -1.26 19.97 8.21
CA GLN A 202 -2.54 20.70 8.23
C GLN A 202 -3.28 20.62 6.88
N MET A 203 -3.18 19.47 6.22
CA MET A 203 -3.88 19.20 4.96
C MET A 203 -4.15 17.69 4.82
N PRO A 204 -5.20 17.27 4.09
CA PRO A 204 -5.48 15.86 3.87
C PRO A 204 -4.25 15.10 3.37
N TYR A 205 -3.98 13.92 3.94
CA TYR A 205 -2.78 13.13 3.61
C TYR A 205 -2.61 12.96 2.09
N MET A 206 -3.66 12.59 1.37
CA MET A 206 -3.56 12.37 -0.08
C MET A 206 -3.28 13.67 -0.85
N GLN A 207 -3.75 14.81 -0.35
CA GLN A 207 -3.41 16.11 -0.92
C GLN A 207 -1.92 16.42 -0.72
N TYR A 208 -1.37 16.10 0.46
CA TYR A 208 0.07 16.22 0.71
C TYR A 208 0.89 15.39 -0.29
N ILE A 209 0.52 14.11 -0.48
CA ILE A 209 1.20 13.22 -1.44
C ILE A 209 1.13 13.77 -2.87
N LYS A 210 -0.04 14.25 -3.30
CA LYS A 210 -0.21 14.84 -4.64
C LYS A 210 0.68 16.07 -4.85
N GLU A 211 0.63 17.03 -3.93
CA GLU A 211 1.32 18.30 -4.10
C GLU A 211 2.83 18.25 -3.83
N ASN A 212 3.28 17.44 -2.85
CA ASN A 212 4.66 17.47 -2.37
C ASN A 212 5.52 16.30 -2.86
N ILE A 213 4.92 15.25 -3.43
CA ILE A 213 5.66 14.08 -3.94
C ILE A 213 5.36 13.87 -5.42
N LEU A 214 4.10 13.64 -5.79
CA LEU A 214 3.75 13.19 -7.14
C LEU A 214 3.91 14.30 -8.19
N LYS A 215 3.40 15.50 -7.90
CA LYS A 215 3.49 16.64 -8.82
C LYS A 215 4.94 17.08 -9.08
N PRO A 216 5.84 17.20 -8.09
CA PRO A 216 7.26 17.44 -8.34
C PRO A 216 7.94 16.36 -9.19
N LEU A 217 7.46 15.12 -9.12
CA LEU A 217 7.94 14.00 -9.95
C LEU A 217 7.31 13.97 -11.36
N GLY A 218 6.46 14.94 -11.70
CA GLY A 218 5.80 15.01 -13.00
C GLY A 218 4.67 13.99 -13.20
N VAL A 219 4.19 13.36 -12.12
CA VAL A 219 3.06 12.42 -12.18
C VAL A 219 1.75 13.20 -12.31
N ASP A 220 0.87 12.76 -13.21
CA ASP A 220 -0.50 13.30 -13.31
C ASP A 220 -1.33 12.92 -12.07
N ILE A 221 -1.46 13.87 -11.17
CA ILE A 221 -2.17 13.71 -9.89
C ILE A 221 -3.68 13.43 -10.04
N ASN A 222 -4.25 13.60 -11.23
CA ASN A 222 -5.64 13.26 -11.52
C ASN A 222 -5.84 11.75 -11.75
N LYS A 223 -4.77 11.02 -12.06
CA LYS A 223 -4.78 9.57 -12.25
C LYS A 223 -4.38 8.79 -10.98
N VAL A 224 -4.24 9.47 -9.84
CA VAL A 224 -3.79 8.86 -8.58
C VAL A 224 -4.80 9.12 -7.46
N GLY A 225 -4.98 8.12 -6.61
CA GLY A 225 -5.91 8.12 -5.48
C GLY A 225 -5.34 7.31 -4.31
N ALA A 226 -5.86 7.56 -3.11
CA ALA A 226 -5.55 6.78 -1.92
C ALA A 226 -6.52 5.61 -1.74
N ARG A 227 -7.71 5.71 -2.34
CA ARG A 227 -8.82 4.78 -2.13
C ARG A 227 -9.37 4.33 -3.47
N ILE A 228 -9.92 3.13 -3.48
CA ILE A 228 -10.68 2.64 -4.64
C ILE A 228 -11.91 3.52 -4.89
N ALA A 229 -12.46 4.14 -3.83
CA ALA A 229 -13.51 5.15 -3.91
C ALA A 229 -13.13 6.35 -4.83
N ASP A 230 -11.84 6.70 -4.93
CA ASP A 230 -11.37 7.83 -5.75
C ASP A 230 -11.49 7.53 -7.25
N PHE A 231 -11.68 6.27 -7.63
CA PHE A 231 -11.73 5.81 -9.02
C PHE A 231 -13.12 5.34 -9.45
N LEU A 232 -14.16 5.50 -8.62
CA LEU A 232 -15.51 4.98 -8.93
C LEU A 232 -16.15 5.60 -10.18
N ASN A 233 -15.71 6.81 -10.55
CA ASN A 233 -16.16 7.48 -11.77
C ASN A 233 -15.30 7.14 -13.00
N ASN A 234 -14.21 6.38 -12.83
CA ASN A 234 -13.34 5.90 -13.89
C ASN A 234 -12.81 4.49 -13.57
N THR A 235 -13.73 3.53 -13.49
CA THR A 235 -13.39 2.12 -13.17
C THR A 235 -12.91 1.34 -14.40
N ASP A 236 -13.03 1.91 -15.59
CA ASP A 236 -12.59 1.27 -16.84
C ASP A 236 -11.07 1.16 -16.94
N ASP A 237 -10.35 2.15 -16.40
CA ASP A 237 -8.89 2.11 -16.33
C ASP A 237 -8.38 1.22 -15.19
N PHE A 238 -9.22 0.81 -14.24
CA PHE A 238 -8.79 0.02 -13.08
C PHE A 238 -8.51 -1.44 -13.46
N VAL A 239 -7.39 -1.98 -12.95
CA VAL A 239 -7.02 -3.39 -13.15
C VAL A 239 -7.90 -4.31 -12.30
N LYS A 240 -8.95 -4.86 -12.92
CA LYS A 240 -10.09 -5.54 -12.28
C LYS A 240 -9.78 -6.89 -11.63
N HIS A 241 -8.55 -7.39 -11.78
CA HIS A 241 -8.10 -8.65 -11.19
C HIS A 241 -6.99 -8.44 -10.15
N TYR A 242 -6.61 -7.19 -9.88
CA TYR A 242 -5.65 -6.79 -8.85
C TYR A 242 -6.36 -6.24 -7.60
N ALA A 243 -7.54 -6.76 -7.29
CA ALA A 243 -8.16 -6.55 -6.00
C ALA A 243 -7.64 -7.61 -5.03
N TYR A 244 -7.43 -7.25 -3.76
CA TYR A 244 -6.99 -8.13 -2.66
C TYR A 244 -8.07 -9.14 -2.24
N ALA A 245 -8.77 -9.72 -3.20
CA ALA A 245 -9.69 -10.81 -3.01
C ALA A 245 -8.89 -12.12 -3.01
N PHE A 246 -8.86 -12.82 -1.87
CA PHE A 246 -8.12 -14.06 -1.72
C PHE A 246 -8.93 -15.28 -2.16
N ASN A 247 -10.24 -15.12 -2.30
CA ASN A 247 -11.17 -16.16 -2.73
C ASN A 247 -12.37 -15.55 -3.50
N SER A 248 -13.22 -16.40 -4.07
CA SER A 248 -14.39 -15.96 -4.84
C SER A 248 -15.41 -15.19 -4.01
N SER A 249 -15.60 -15.52 -2.73
CA SER A 249 -16.52 -14.80 -1.86
C SER A 249 -16.04 -13.38 -1.56
N ASP A 250 -14.72 -13.14 -1.52
CA ASP A 250 -14.18 -11.78 -1.43
C ASP A 250 -14.51 -11.01 -2.70
N VAL A 251 -14.29 -11.60 -3.89
CA VAL A 251 -14.64 -10.95 -5.18
C VAL A 251 -16.12 -10.58 -5.23
N GLU A 252 -17.00 -11.48 -4.78
CA GLU A 252 -18.44 -11.23 -4.70
C GLU A 252 -18.79 -10.12 -3.71
N GLY A 253 -18.22 -10.14 -2.50
CA GLY A 253 -18.43 -9.11 -1.49
C GLY A 253 -18.00 -7.72 -1.99
N TRP A 254 -16.85 -7.65 -2.65
CA TRP A 254 -16.33 -6.44 -3.28
C TRP A 254 -17.25 -5.93 -4.40
N ASN A 255 -17.72 -6.81 -5.27
CA ASN A 255 -18.66 -6.43 -6.34
C ASN A 255 -20.04 -6.04 -5.80
N GLN A 256 -20.44 -6.52 -4.62
CA GLN A 256 -21.65 -6.06 -3.94
C GLN A 256 -21.44 -4.70 -3.28
N ALA A 257 -20.30 -4.48 -2.63
CA ALA A 257 -19.95 -3.22 -1.99
C ALA A 257 -19.68 -2.10 -3.02
N ILE A 258 -19.07 -2.46 -4.16
CA ILE A 258 -18.68 -1.55 -5.24
C ILE A 258 -19.04 -2.15 -6.62
N PRO A 259 -20.32 -2.14 -7.01
CA PRO A 259 -20.75 -2.75 -8.28
C PRO A 259 -20.07 -2.16 -9.52
N SER A 260 -19.69 -0.88 -9.48
CA SER A 260 -19.01 -0.21 -10.60
C SER A 260 -17.59 -0.72 -10.86
N LEU A 261 -16.94 -1.36 -9.88
CA LEU A 261 -15.58 -1.88 -10.04
C LEU A 261 -15.55 -3.11 -10.95
N ASN A 262 -16.62 -3.92 -10.93
CA ASN A 262 -16.82 -5.11 -11.76
C ASN A 262 -15.56 -6.00 -11.83
N LEU A 263 -15.09 -6.42 -10.65
CA LEU A 263 -13.91 -7.26 -10.50
C LEU A 263 -14.08 -8.57 -11.25
N THR A 264 -13.03 -8.96 -11.96
CA THR A 264 -13.00 -10.17 -12.77
C THR A 264 -11.96 -11.13 -12.22
N GLN A 265 -12.36 -12.37 -11.97
CA GLN A 265 -11.46 -13.45 -11.56
C GLN A 265 -11.27 -14.44 -12.69
N ARG A 266 -10.09 -15.07 -12.76
CA ARG A 266 -9.88 -16.19 -13.67
C ARG A 266 -10.77 -17.36 -13.21
N PRO A 267 -11.50 -18.03 -14.10
CA PRO A 267 -12.26 -19.22 -13.71
C PRO A 267 -11.30 -20.23 -13.06
N VAL A 268 -11.66 -20.74 -11.89
CA VAL A 268 -10.96 -21.90 -11.31
C VAL A 268 -11.14 -23.02 -12.32
N LYS A 269 -10.05 -23.50 -12.92
CA LYS A 269 -10.13 -24.69 -13.77
C LYS A 269 -10.57 -25.84 -12.86
N SER A 270 -11.73 -26.42 -13.17
CA SER A 270 -12.19 -27.71 -12.63
C SER A 270 -11.21 -28.82 -12.93
#